data_AF-G7GZH3-F1
#
_entry.id   AF-G7GZH3-F1
#
_cell.length_a   1.000
_cell.length_b   1.000
_cell.length_c   1.000
_cell.angle_alpha   90.00
_cell.angle_beta   90.00
_cell.angle_gamma   90.00
#
_symmetry.space_group_name_H-M   'P 1'
#
loop_
_entity.id
_entity.type
_entity.pdbx_description
1 polymer ?
#
loop_
_entity_poly.entity_id
_entity_poly.type
_entity_poly.pdbx_seq_one_letter_code
_entity_poly.pdbx_strand_id
1 'polypeptide(L)'
;MNPRSARPGAQTRAAMAVVTALVATGCAVSGQAVAPPAQVEKYTAQQKIERQRASAAAACTSTLNEMRGSLNAYNAMITTLNASQSMDELKGTDRTVAARLSRDVASLRGHAGSGLPDDLAGQMSRTADTAEAVRRAVTRKQRAALNPAAKKWDEARRGLLAVCRSYFTG
;
A
#
# COMPACT_ATOMS: atom_id res chain seq x y z
N MET A 1 25.86 56.03 -18.51
CA MET A 1 25.67 55.71 -19.94
C MET A 1 24.99 54.36 -20.04
N ASN A 2 23.88 54.29 -20.78
CA ASN A 2 23.17 53.05 -21.14
C ASN A 2 23.76 52.58 -22.49
N PRO A 3 23.82 51.28 -22.79
CA PRO A 3 22.82 50.77 -23.73
C PRO A 3 22.27 49.35 -23.44
N ARG A 4 21.14 49.11 -24.13
CA ARG A 4 20.14 48.04 -24.10
C ARG A 4 20.59 46.66 -24.65
N SER A 5 19.81 45.64 -24.24
CA SER A 5 19.39 44.42 -24.98
C SER A 5 20.45 43.32 -25.24
N ALA A 6 20.19 42.00 -25.22
CA ALA A 6 18.97 41.20 -25.32
C ALA A 6 19.15 39.81 -24.64
N ARG A 7 18.04 39.16 -24.24
CA ARG A 7 17.98 37.76 -23.77
C ARG A 7 18.04 36.77 -24.95
N PRO A 8 18.68 35.59 -24.80
CA PRO A 8 18.32 34.38 -25.53
C PRO A 8 17.61 33.38 -24.61
N GLY A 9 16.58 32.74 -25.17
CA GLY A 9 15.61 31.91 -24.48
C GLY A 9 16.08 30.50 -24.08
N ALA A 10 15.19 29.87 -23.31
CA ALA A 10 15.25 28.51 -22.81
C ALA A 10 15.38 27.48 -23.94
N GLN A 11 16.22 26.46 -23.74
CA GLN A 11 16.20 25.23 -24.52
C GLN A 11 16.33 24.03 -23.59
N THR A 12 15.18 23.44 -23.29
CA THR A 12 14.99 22.17 -22.59
C THR A 12 15.49 21.04 -23.49
N ARG A 13 16.50 20.29 -23.03
CA ARG A 13 16.98 19.06 -23.67
C ARG A 13 15.95 17.94 -23.47
N ALA A 14 15.29 17.50 -24.54
CA ALA A 14 14.54 16.25 -24.56
C ALA A 14 15.32 15.24 -25.42
N ALA A 15 15.70 14.11 -24.82
CA ALA A 15 16.33 12.99 -25.48
C ALA A 15 15.31 12.27 -26.38
N MET A 16 15.65 12.09 -27.66
CA MET A 16 14.88 11.29 -28.61
C MET A 16 15.10 9.80 -28.32
N ALA A 17 14.01 9.06 -28.07
CA ALA A 17 13.99 7.61 -28.23
C ALA A 17 13.52 7.28 -29.66
N VAL A 18 14.38 6.62 -30.42
CA VAL A 18 14.15 6.15 -31.79
C VAL A 18 13.16 4.98 -31.76
N VAL A 19 12.03 5.11 -32.45
CA VAL A 19 11.16 3.98 -32.80
C VAL A 19 11.41 3.65 -34.27
N THR A 20 12.08 2.53 -34.50
CA THR A 20 12.36 1.99 -35.84
C THR A 20 11.05 1.47 -36.44
N ALA A 21 10.50 2.18 -37.41
CA ALA A 21 9.38 1.71 -38.21
C ALA A 21 9.91 0.94 -39.43
N LEU A 22 9.63 -0.37 -39.50
CA LEU A 22 9.75 -1.16 -40.72
C LEU A 22 8.72 -0.62 -41.74
N VAL A 23 9.19 0.12 -42.75
CA VAL A 23 8.35 0.58 -43.86
C VAL A 23 8.51 -0.40 -45.01
N ALA A 24 7.57 -1.34 -45.13
CA ALA A 24 7.23 -1.88 -46.43
C ALA A 24 6.55 -0.76 -47.22
N THR A 25 7.16 -0.39 -48.35
CA THR A 25 6.68 0.50 -49.43
C THR A 25 5.21 0.94 -49.31
N GLY A 26 4.94 2.14 -48.80
CA GLY A 26 3.59 2.68 -48.58
C GLY A 26 3.47 4.14 -48.99
N CYS A 27 2.43 4.46 -49.77
CA CYS A 27 2.10 5.83 -50.19
C CYS A 27 1.91 6.74 -48.97
N ALA A 28 2.59 7.88 -48.94
CA ALA A 28 2.44 8.88 -47.90
C ALA A 28 1.07 9.57 -48.04
N VAL A 29 0.10 9.13 -47.25
CA VAL A 29 -1.15 9.87 -47.05
C VAL A 29 -0.89 10.91 -45.98
N SER A 30 -0.94 12.20 -46.37
CA SER A 30 -0.92 13.35 -45.46
C SER A 30 -2.24 13.44 -44.69
N GLY A 31 -2.46 12.52 -43.76
CA GLY A 31 -3.57 12.55 -42.81
C GLY A 31 -3.02 12.57 -41.41
N GLN A 32 -3.40 13.55 -40.59
CA GLN A 32 -3.20 13.46 -39.14
C GLN A 32 -4.04 12.27 -38.67
N ALA A 33 -3.38 11.15 -38.38
CA ALA A 33 -4.03 9.98 -37.79
C ALA A 33 -4.46 10.33 -36.35
N VAL A 34 -5.62 10.95 -36.22
CA VAL A 34 -6.27 11.17 -34.92
C VAL A 34 -6.98 9.87 -34.56
N ALA A 35 -6.51 9.20 -33.50
CA ALA A 35 -7.20 8.03 -32.98
C ALA A 35 -8.65 8.41 -32.63
N PRO A 36 -9.65 7.59 -32.98
CA PRO A 36 -11.04 7.87 -32.62
C PRO A 36 -11.16 8.09 -31.10
N PRO A 37 -11.78 9.19 -30.62
CA PRO A 37 -11.85 9.52 -29.20
C PRO A 37 -12.32 8.35 -28.31
N ALA A 38 -13.30 7.57 -28.80
CA ALA A 38 -13.79 6.38 -28.11
C ALA A 38 -12.74 5.28 -27.90
N GLN A 39 -11.73 5.15 -28.76
CA GLN A 39 -10.62 4.19 -28.57
C GLN A 39 -9.63 4.71 -27.52
N VAL A 40 -9.36 6.02 -27.52
CA VAL A 40 -8.49 6.67 -26.53
C VAL A 40 -9.11 6.61 -25.13
N GLU A 41 -10.42 6.85 -25.01
CA GLU A 41 -11.15 6.75 -23.74
C GLU A 41 -11.12 5.33 -23.18
N LYS A 42 -11.39 4.31 -24.00
CA LYS A 42 -11.32 2.89 -23.59
C LYS A 42 -9.90 2.53 -23.14
N TYR A 43 -8.89 2.92 -23.90
CA TYR A 43 -7.49 2.66 -23.55
C TYR A 43 -7.09 3.35 -22.24
N THR A 44 -7.50 4.61 -22.04
CA THR A 44 -7.22 5.37 -20.83
C THR A 44 -7.90 4.75 -19.60
N ALA A 45 -9.14 4.29 -19.76
CA ALA A 45 -9.87 3.57 -18.72
C ALA A 45 -9.17 2.25 -18.36
N GLN A 46 -8.72 1.47 -19.35
CA GLN A 46 -7.95 0.25 -19.13
C GLN A 46 -6.62 0.52 -18.40
N GLN A 47 -5.85 1.50 -18.85
CA GLN A 47 -4.60 1.93 -18.18
C GLN A 47 -4.84 2.33 -16.72
N LYS A 48 -5.95 3.01 -16.42
CA LYS A 48 -6.30 3.39 -15.05
C LYS A 48 -6.56 2.15 -14.18
N ILE A 49 -7.29 1.17 -14.71
CA ILE A 49 -7.57 -0.10 -14.00
C ILE A 49 -6.26 -0.85 -13.71
N GLU A 50 -5.39 -1.00 -14.70
CA GLU A 50 -4.09 -1.68 -14.53
C GLU A 50 -3.21 -0.99 -13.48
N ARG A 51 -3.11 0.35 -13.52
CA ARG A 51 -2.36 1.11 -12.51
C ARG A 51 -2.95 0.97 -11.11
N GLN A 52 -4.28 0.99 -11.00
CA GLN A 52 -4.97 0.80 -9.72
C GLN A 52 -4.71 -0.61 -9.17
N ARG A 53 -4.73 -1.63 -10.03
CA ARG A 53 -4.42 -3.02 -9.67
C ARG A 53 -2.97 -3.18 -9.21
N ALA A 54 -2.01 -2.62 -9.94
CA ALA A 54 -0.60 -2.64 -9.56
C ALA A 54 -0.36 -1.93 -8.21
N SER A 55 -1.03 -0.79 -8.00
CA SER A 55 -0.96 -0.05 -6.73
C SER A 55 -1.55 -0.85 -5.56
N ALA A 56 -2.68 -1.53 -5.78
CA ALA A 56 -3.29 -2.43 -4.80
C ALA A 56 -2.38 -3.62 -4.46
N ALA A 57 -1.78 -4.26 -5.45
CA ALA A 57 -0.84 -5.37 -5.24
C ALA A 57 0.41 -4.93 -4.46
N ALA A 58 0.94 -3.74 -4.76
CA ALA A 58 2.07 -3.16 -4.04
C ALA A 58 1.72 -2.88 -2.56
N ALA A 59 0.55 -2.26 -2.32
CA ALA A 59 0.07 -1.97 -0.97
C ALA A 59 -0.15 -3.26 -0.16
N CYS A 60 -0.72 -4.29 -0.78
CA CYS A 60 -0.86 -5.62 -0.19
C CYS A 60 0.48 -6.26 0.17
N THR A 61 1.44 -6.25 -0.75
CA THR A 61 2.79 -6.79 -0.49
C THR A 61 3.47 -6.08 0.68
N SER A 62 3.46 -4.74 0.69
CA SER A 62 4.06 -3.95 1.77
C SER A 62 3.42 -4.26 3.12
N THR A 63 2.09 -4.17 3.19
CA THR A 63 1.32 -4.36 4.42
C THR A 63 1.49 -5.78 4.99
N LEU A 64 1.40 -6.82 4.15
CA LEU A 64 1.52 -8.20 4.61
C LEU A 64 2.93 -8.51 5.14
N ASN A 65 3.96 -7.96 4.49
CA ASN A 65 5.34 -8.10 4.95
C ASN A 65 5.58 -7.42 6.30
N GLU A 66 5.04 -6.21 6.51
CA GLU A 66 5.12 -5.48 7.78
C GLU A 66 4.44 -6.25 8.93
N MET A 67 3.21 -6.72 8.71
CA MET A 67 2.44 -7.45 9.72
C MET A 67 3.10 -8.76 10.17
N ARG A 68 3.93 -9.39 9.33
CA ARG A 68 4.71 -10.57 9.73
C ARG A 68 5.63 -10.25 10.91
N GLY A 69 6.21 -9.05 10.92
CA GLY A 69 7.01 -8.58 12.04
C GLY A 69 6.20 -8.41 13.33
N SER A 70 4.98 -7.87 13.22
CA SER A 70 4.06 -7.68 14.35
C SER A 70 3.56 -8.98 14.94
N LEU A 71 3.28 -9.97 14.08
CA LEU A 71 2.99 -11.35 14.49
C LEU A 71 4.10 -11.95 15.34
N ASN A 72 5.34 -11.89 14.84
CA ASN A 72 6.48 -12.48 15.53
C ASN A 72 6.68 -11.83 16.91
N ALA A 73 6.55 -10.50 16.99
CA ALA A 73 6.62 -9.80 18.27
C ALA A 73 5.47 -10.18 19.20
N TYR A 74 4.24 -10.28 18.69
CA TYR A 74 3.07 -10.68 19.49
C TYR A 74 3.26 -12.08 20.06
N ASN A 75 3.72 -13.03 19.24
CA ASN A 75 4.01 -14.39 19.69
C ASN A 75 5.12 -14.43 20.75
N ALA A 76 6.19 -13.62 20.61
CA ALA A 76 7.24 -13.52 21.61
C ALA A 76 6.72 -12.96 22.96
N MET A 77 5.82 -11.97 22.90
CA MET A 77 5.15 -11.44 24.09
C MET A 77 4.27 -12.49 24.75
N ILE A 78 3.49 -13.25 23.99
CA ILE A 78 2.65 -14.34 24.51
C ILE A 78 3.50 -15.44 25.14
N THR A 79 4.64 -15.81 24.55
CA THR A 79 5.58 -16.77 25.16
C THR A 79 6.07 -16.26 26.53
N THR A 80 6.44 -14.98 26.61
CA THR A 80 6.91 -14.37 27.87
C THR A 80 5.79 -14.27 28.90
N LEU A 81 4.57 -13.90 28.47
CA LEU A 81 3.38 -13.85 29.31
C LEU A 81 3.03 -15.24 29.84
N ASN A 82 3.12 -16.29 29.03
CA ASN A 82 2.82 -17.65 29.46
C ASN A 82 3.87 -18.18 30.44
N ALA A 83 5.13 -17.79 30.29
CA ALA A 83 6.20 -18.18 31.21
C ALA A 83 6.10 -17.49 32.59
N SER A 84 5.73 -16.20 32.61
CA SER A 84 5.64 -15.40 33.85
C SER A 84 4.24 -15.36 34.47
N GLN A 85 3.20 -15.60 33.68
CA GLN A 85 1.79 -15.36 34.03
C GLN A 85 1.49 -13.91 34.45
N SER A 86 2.40 -12.97 34.17
CA SER A 86 2.32 -11.57 34.61
C SER A 86 2.51 -10.60 33.45
N MET A 87 1.60 -9.62 33.34
CA MET A 87 1.73 -8.52 32.37
C MET A 87 2.84 -7.53 32.75
N ASP A 88 3.33 -7.58 33.99
CA ASP A 88 4.42 -6.72 34.46
C ASP A 88 5.80 -7.28 34.15
N GLU A 89 5.90 -8.58 33.85
CA GLU A 89 7.16 -9.29 33.61
C GLU A 89 7.40 -9.59 32.11
N LEU A 90 6.90 -8.73 31.23
CA LEU A 90 7.00 -8.91 29.78
C LEU A 90 8.36 -8.57 29.17
N LYS A 91 9.35 -8.16 29.98
CA LYS A 91 10.75 -7.93 29.58
C LYS A 91 10.91 -7.06 28.31
N GLY A 92 10.01 -6.09 28.09
CA GLY A 92 10.02 -5.19 26.93
C GLY A 92 9.41 -5.75 25.64
N THR A 93 8.91 -6.99 25.66
CA THR A 93 8.18 -7.56 24.51
C THR A 93 6.86 -6.82 24.26
N ASP A 94 6.21 -6.33 25.31
CA ASP A 94 5.03 -5.45 25.27
C ASP A 94 5.30 -4.15 24.51
N ARG A 95 6.40 -3.46 24.81
CA ARG A 95 6.84 -2.24 24.13
C ARG A 95 7.13 -2.51 22.65
N THR A 96 7.77 -3.63 22.36
CA THR A 96 8.09 -4.05 20.99
C THR A 96 6.82 -4.31 20.17
N VAL A 97 5.85 -5.02 20.77
CA VAL A 97 4.53 -5.28 20.16
C VAL A 97 3.79 -3.97 19.93
N ALA A 98 3.72 -3.10 20.94
CA ALA A 98 3.02 -1.83 20.83
C ALA A 98 3.59 -0.93 19.72
N ALA A 99 4.92 -0.84 19.62
CA ALA A 99 5.59 -0.05 18.59
C ALA A 99 5.34 -0.61 17.18
N ARG A 100 5.37 -1.93 17.02
CA ARG A 100 5.08 -2.59 15.74
C ARG A 100 3.63 -2.41 15.30
N LEU A 101 2.68 -2.68 16.19
CA LEU A 101 1.27 -2.46 15.89
C LEU A 101 0.96 -0.99 15.57
N SER A 102 1.63 -0.04 16.24
CA SER A 102 1.47 1.39 15.89
C SER A 102 1.95 1.72 14.48
N ARG A 103 3.02 1.08 14.00
CA ARG A 103 3.49 1.24 12.62
C ARG A 103 2.52 0.61 11.62
N ASP A 104 2.05 -0.61 11.90
CA ASP A 104 1.04 -1.27 11.06
C ASP A 104 -0.22 -0.41 10.93
N VAL A 105 -0.71 0.15 12.05
CA VAL A 105 -1.89 1.03 12.06
C VAL A 105 -1.66 2.27 11.19
N ALA A 106 -0.51 2.91 11.30
CA ALA A 106 -0.18 4.09 10.49
C ALA A 106 -0.08 3.73 9.00
N SER A 107 0.60 2.63 8.67
CA SER A 107 0.76 2.12 7.30
C SER A 107 -0.59 1.77 6.66
N LEU A 108 -1.40 0.97 7.35
CA LEU A 108 -2.74 0.55 6.91
C LEU A 108 -3.66 1.75 6.65
N ARG A 109 -3.66 2.74 7.55
CA ARG A 109 -4.47 3.97 7.38
C ARG A 109 -3.95 4.85 6.24
N GLY A 110 -2.63 4.94 6.07
CA GLY A 110 -2.01 5.65 4.96
C GLY A 110 -2.42 5.05 3.61
N HIS A 111 -2.39 3.73 3.49
CA HIS A 111 -2.84 3.02 2.30
C HIS A 111 -4.36 3.14 2.07
N ALA A 112 -5.18 3.03 3.12
CA ALA A 112 -6.62 3.17 2.99
C ALA A 112 -7.04 4.55 2.45
N GLY A 113 -6.25 5.60 2.67
CA GLY A 113 -6.48 6.94 2.13
C GLY A 113 -5.98 7.17 0.69
N SER A 114 -5.29 6.22 0.05
CA SER A 114 -4.48 6.48 -1.15
C SER A 114 -5.10 6.05 -2.49
N GLY A 115 -6.42 6.23 -2.68
CA GLY A 115 -7.08 5.90 -3.96
C GLY A 115 -7.05 4.42 -4.33
N LEU A 116 -6.92 3.54 -3.33
CA LEU A 116 -7.06 2.09 -3.49
C LEU A 116 -8.54 1.74 -3.80
N PRO A 117 -8.79 0.56 -4.40
CA PRO A 117 -10.13 0.00 -4.47
C PRO A 117 -10.83 -0.04 -3.09
N ASP A 118 -12.12 0.26 -3.05
CA ASP A 118 -12.89 0.44 -1.81
C ASP A 118 -12.91 -0.80 -0.91
N ASP A 119 -12.92 -1.99 -1.51
CA ASP A 119 -12.86 -3.28 -0.80
C ASP A 119 -11.53 -3.43 -0.04
N LEU A 120 -10.42 -3.10 -0.69
CA LEU A 120 -9.09 -3.15 -0.11
C LEU A 120 -8.91 -2.05 0.95
N ALA A 121 -9.29 -0.81 0.65
CA ALA A 121 -9.24 0.31 1.60
C ALA A 121 -10.08 0.03 2.86
N GLY A 122 -11.27 -0.55 2.68
CA GLY A 122 -12.14 -0.97 3.76
C GLY A 122 -11.54 -2.07 4.62
N GLN A 123 -10.91 -3.10 4.03
CA GLN A 123 -10.22 -4.14 4.82
C GLN A 123 -8.97 -3.64 5.53
N MET A 124 -8.20 -2.74 4.91
CA MET A 124 -7.05 -2.14 5.56
C MET A 124 -7.46 -1.31 6.78
N SER A 125 -8.52 -0.50 6.66
CA SER A 125 -9.08 0.26 7.77
C SER A 125 -9.55 -0.63 8.92
N ARG A 126 -10.32 -1.70 8.62
CA ARG A 126 -10.75 -2.69 9.63
C ARG A 126 -9.56 -3.38 10.31
N THR A 127 -8.53 -3.71 9.55
CA THR A 127 -7.31 -4.34 10.09
C THR A 127 -6.57 -3.36 10.99
N ALA A 128 -6.51 -2.07 10.65
CA ALA A 128 -5.91 -1.04 11.48
C ALA A 128 -6.65 -0.90 12.82
N ASP A 129 -7.98 -0.85 12.80
CA ASP A 129 -8.76 -0.66 14.02
C ASP A 129 -8.66 -1.83 14.99
N THR A 130 -8.60 -3.06 14.46
CA THR A 130 -8.39 -4.26 15.27
C THR A 130 -6.95 -4.39 15.79
N ALA A 131 -5.94 -4.04 14.98
CA ALA A 131 -4.54 -3.95 15.42
C ALA A 131 -4.36 -2.92 16.54
N GLU A 132 -5.02 -1.76 16.42
CA GLU A 132 -5.04 -0.71 17.41
C GLU A 132 -5.72 -1.18 18.72
N ALA A 133 -6.76 -2.00 18.65
CA ALA A 133 -7.37 -2.62 19.83
C ALA A 133 -6.39 -3.54 20.58
N VAL A 134 -5.61 -4.37 19.86
CA VAL A 134 -4.55 -5.19 20.45
C VAL A 134 -3.47 -4.29 21.07
N ARG A 135 -2.99 -3.28 20.34
CA ARG A 135 -1.98 -2.32 20.82
C ARG A 135 -2.39 -1.70 22.14
N ARG A 136 -3.64 -1.26 22.24
CA ARG A 136 -4.21 -0.66 23.45
C ARG A 136 -4.30 -1.66 24.61
N ALA A 137 -4.73 -2.89 24.34
CA ALA A 137 -4.79 -3.93 25.38
C ALA A 137 -3.39 -4.25 25.93
N VAL A 138 -2.38 -4.35 25.06
CA VAL A 138 -0.97 -4.54 25.44
C VAL A 138 -0.46 -3.36 26.26
N THR A 139 -0.60 -2.13 25.74
CA THR A 139 -0.09 -0.91 26.39
C THR A 139 -0.72 -0.67 27.76
N ARG A 140 -2.00 -1.00 27.92
CA ARG A 140 -2.73 -0.87 29.20
C ARG A 140 -2.62 -2.10 30.08
N LYS A 141 -1.82 -3.10 29.70
CA LYS A 141 -1.65 -4.37 30.44
C LYS A 141 -2.98 -5.09 30.75
N GLN A 142 -3.96 -4.98 29.85
CA GLN A 142 -5.30 -5.52 30.03
C GLN A 142 -5.37 -6.99 29.62
N ARG A 143 -4.91 -7.91 30.50
CA ARG A 143 -4.88 -9.36 30.22
C ARG A 143 -6.21 -9.92 29.72
N ALA A 144 -7.33 -9.55 30.35
CA ALA A 144 -8.66 -10.01 29.96
C ALA A 144 -9.10 -9.54 28.55
N ALA A 145 -8.55 -8.42 28.07
CA ALA A 145 -8.87 -7.85 26.76
C ALA A 145 -7.98 -8.40 25.62
N LEU A 146 -6.84 -9.04 25.94
CA LEU A 146 -5.89 -9.52 24.93
C LEU A 146 -6.50 -10.57 24.02
N ASN A 147 -7.06 -11.65 24.58
CA ASN A 147 -7.64 -12.74 23.80
C ASN A 147 -8.75 -12.27 22.84
N PRO A 148 -9.79 -11.52 23.29
CA PRO A 148 -10.82 -11.06 22.37
C PRO A 148 -10.29 -10.06 21.33
N ALA A 149 -9.34 -9.18 21.68
CA ALA A 149 -8.74 -8.26 20.72
C ALA A 149 -7.90 -9.00 19.67
N ALA A 150 -7.09 -9.98 20.09
CA ALA A 150 -6.24 -10.76 19.20
C ALA A 150 -7.06 -11.61 18.23
N LYS A 151 -8.16 -12.22 18.70
CA LYS A 151 -9.08 -12.97 17.82
C LYS A 151 -9.65 -12.07 16.71
N LYS A 152 -10.13 -10.88 17.07
CA LYS A 152 -10.65 -9.91 16.08
C LYS A 152 -9.57 -9.45 15.10
N TRP A 153 -8.35 -9.22 15.58
CA TRP A 153 -7.23 -8.85 14.72
C TRP A 153 -6.84 -9.95 13.74
N ASP A 154 -6.82 -11.20 14.20
CA ASP A 154 -6.54 -12.37 13.38
C ASP A 154 -7.64 -12.59 12.31
N GLU A 155 -8.92 -12.43 12.66
CA GLU A 155 -10.03 -12.45 11.71
C GLU A 155 -9.91 -11.34 10.65
N ALA A 156 -9.63 -10.10 11.06
CA ALA A 156 -9.45 -8.99 10.13
C ALA A 156 -8.27 -9.22 9.19
N ARG A 157 -7.14 -9.74 9.71
CA ARG A 157 -5.97 -10.06 8.90
C ARG A 157 -6.23 -11.17 7.88
N ARG A 158 -6.99 -12.20 8.23
CA ARG A 158 -7.44 -13.21 7.25
C ARG A 158 -8.31 -12.58 6.17
N GLY A 159 -9.20 -11.66 6.53
CA GLY A 159 -10.01 -10.91 5.59
C GLY A 159 -9.16 -10.07 4.62
N LEU A 160 -8.16 -9.37 5.14
CA LEU A 160 -7.21 -8.61 4.32
C LEU A 160 -6.40 -9.52 3.39
N LEU A 161 -5.90 -10.65 3.88
CA LEU A 161 -5.22 -11.66 3.06
C LEU A 161 -6.10 -12.17 1.91
N ALA A 162 -7.38 -12.44 2.19
CA ALA A 162 -8.33 -12.91 1.18
C ALA A 162 -8.54 -11.87 0.07
N VAL A 163 -8.72 -10.60 0.43
CA VAL A 163 -8.84 -9.50 -0.55
C VAL A 163 -7.54 -9.32 -1.32
N CYS A 164 -6.39 -9.29 -0.65
CA CYS A 164 -5.09 -9.14 -1.30
C CYS A 164 -4.77 -10.22 -2.33
N ARG A 165 -5.22 -11.46 -2.12
CA ARG A 165 -5.02 -12.55 -3.10
C ARG A 165 -5.64 -12.25 -4.46
N SER A 166 -6.79 -11.59 -4.50
CA SER A 166 -7.46 -11.22 -5.77
C SER A 166 -6.63 -10.28 -6.64
N TYR A 167 -5.71 -9.53 -6.04
CA TYR A 167 -4.80 -8.62 -6.73
C TYR A 167 -3.50 -9.28 -7.20
N PHE A 168 -3.22 -10.53 -6.82
CA PHE A 168 -2.03 -11.27 -7.24
C PHE A 168 -2.30 -12.28 -8.36
N THR A 169 -3.52 -12.81 -8.45
CA THR A 169 -3.88 -13.88 -9.41
C THR A 169 -4.47 -13.31 -10.70
N GLY A 170 -3.83 -12.28 -11.22
CA GLY A 170 -4.34 -11.45 -12.31
C GLY A 170 -3.90 -11.80 -13.70
#